data_AF-A0A497FSW9-F1
#
_entry.id   AF-A0A497FSW9-F1
#
_cell.length_a   1.000
_cell.length_b   1.000
_cell.length_c   1.000
_cell.angle_alpha   90.00
_cell.angle_beta   90.00
_cell.angle_gamma   90.00
#
_symmetry.space_group_name_H-M   'P 1'
#
loop_
_entity.id
_entity.type
_entity.pdbx_description
1 polymer ?
#
loop_
_entity_poly.entity_id
_entity_poly.type
_entity_poly.pdbx_seq_one_letter_code
_entity_poly.pdbx_strand_id
1 'polypeptide(L)' 'MCEKVYLFVEKNNSECERAITLLESLGVPFVKIDVDERGVRGWMILEFGTSKTPLLAIEEAVLVGLKEIEGYFKVRK' A
#
# COMPACT_ATOMS: atom_id res chain seq x y z
N MET A 1 11.60 16.88 -0.54
CA MET A 1 12.03 15.58 0.00
C MET A 1 11.04 14.56 -0.55
N CYS A 2 11.49 13.58 -1.33
CA CYS A 2 10.59 12.56 -1.88
C CYS A 2 10.41 11.49 -0.81
N GLU A 3 9.31 11.57 -0.07
CA GLU A 3 8.90 10.51 0.85
C GLU A 3 8.73 9.21 0.05
N LYS A 4 9.38 8.14 0.50
CA LYS A 4 9.31 6.85 -0.18
C LYS A 4 8.01 6.16 0.20
N VAL A 5 7.10 6.06 -0.77
CA VAL A 5 5.81 5.38 -0.62
C VAL A 5 5.93 3.98 -1.20
N TYR A 6 5.54 2.95 -0.44
CA TYR A 6 5.50 1.56 -0.89
C TYR A 6 4.09 1.02 -0.83
N LEU A 7 3.57 0.52 -1.95
CA LEU A 7 2.26 -0.13 -2.04
C LEU A 7 2.45 -1.63 -2.28
N PHE A 8 2.11 -2.42 -1.29
CA PHE A 8 2.09 -3.87 -1.35
C PHE A 8 0.75 -4.34 -1.94
N VAL A 9 0.80 -5.15 -3.00
CA VAL A 9 -0.36 -5.60 -3.77
C VAL A 9 -0.29 -7.09 -4.06
N GLU A 10 -1.45 -7.73 -4.25
CA GLU A 10 -1.56 -9.11 -4.71
C GLU A 10 -2.32 -9.18 -6.04
N LYS A 11 -2.11 -10.25 -6.82
CA LYS A 11 -2.79 -10.43 -8.10
C LYS A 11 -4.29 -10.69 -7.92
N ASN A 12 -5.08 -10.25 -8.89
CA ASN A 12 -6.53 -10.45 -8.94
C ASN A 12 -7.29 -9.89 -7.72
N ASN A 13 -6.78 -8.82 -7.10
CA ASN A 13 -7.43 -8.13 -5.99
C ASN A 13 -7.88 -6.73 -6.41
N SER A 14 -9.20 -6.51 -6.46
CA SER A 14 -9.81 -5.26 -6.90
C SER A 14 -9.54 -4.08 -5.94
N GLU A 15 -9.31 -4.33 -4.65
CA GLU A 15 -8.90 -3.29 -3.72
C GLU A 15 -7.48 -2.79 -4.03
N CYS A 16 -6.58 -3.68 -4.44
CA CYS A 16 -5.23 -3.32 -4.86
C CYS A 16 -5.24 -2.46 -6.12
N GLU A 17 -6.05 -2.82 -7.13
CA GLU A 17 -6.22 -2.04 -8.36
C GLU A 17 -6.77 -0.64 -8.07
N ARG A 18 -7.74 -0.53 -7.16
CA ARG A 18 -8.28 0.76 -6.70
C ARG A 18 -7.25 1.59 -5.94
N ALA A 19 -6.43 0.96 -5.08
CA ALA A 19 -5.37 1.66 -4.35
C ALA A 19 -4.30 2.23 -5.31
N ILE A 20 -3.91 1.46 -6.32
CA ILE A 20 -3.01 1.91 -7.40
C ILE A 20 -3.61 3.13 -8.10
N THR A 21 -4.85 2.99 -8.59
CA THR A 21 -5.54 4.06 -9.32
C THR A 21 -5.68 5.34 -8.48
N LEU A 22 -5.95 5.19 -7.19
CA LEU A 22 -6.02 6.32 -6.25
C LEU A 22 -4.67 7.06 -6.18
N LEU A 23 -3.57 6.35 -5.93
CA LEU A 23 -2.24 6.97 -5.83
C LEU A 23 -1.82 7.64 -7.14
N GLU A 24 -2.07 7.00 -8.28
CA GLU A 24 -1.82 7.56 -9.61
C GLU A 24 -2.65 8.82 -9.86
N SER A 25 -3.94 8.81 -9.52
CA SER A 25 -4.83 9.97 -9.67
C SER A 25 -4.44 11.17 -8.80
N LEU A 26 -3.76 10.92 -7.69
CA LEU A 26 -3.22 11.94 -6.79
C LEU A 26 -1.81 12.40 -7.19
N GLY A 27 -1.19 11.78 -8.20
CA GLY A 27 0.17 12.08 -8.60
C GLY A 27 1.23 11.68 -7.56
N VAL A 28 0.91 10.75 -6.65
CA VAL A 28 1.83 10.27 -5.63
C VAL A 28 2.78 9.25 -6.25
N PRO A 29 4.11 9.48 -6.28
CA PRO A 29 5.05 8.47 -6.75
C PRO A 29 5.18 7.37 -5.70
N PHE A 30 5.03 6.10 -6.11
CA PHE A 30 5.14 4.96 -5.21
C PHE A 30 5.87 3.78 -5.86
N VAL A 31 6.46 2.93 -5.02
CA VAL A 31 7.03 1.64 -5.41
C VAL A 31 5.96 0.57 -5.19
N LYS A 32 5.59 -0.13 -6.26
CA LYS A 32 4.68 -1.28 -6.19
C LYS A 32 5.45 -2.54 -5.82
N ILE A 33 5.01 -3.27 -4.79
CA ILE A 33 5.60 -4.52 -4.34
C ILE A 33 4.56 -5.63 -4.52
N ASP A 34 4.87 -6.64 -5.36
CA ASP A 34 4.02 -7.83 -5.53
C ASP A 34 4.27 -8.81 -4.38
N VAL A 35 3.24 -9.06 -3.57
CA VAL A 35 3.35 -9.94 -2.39
C VAL A 35 3.29 -11.42 -2.73
N ASP A 36 2.93 -11.76 -3.97
CA ASP A 36 2.91 -13.15 -4.43
C ASP A 36 4.31 -13.65 -4.81
N GLU A 37 5.32 -12.76 -4.79
CA GLU A 37 6.72 -13.12 -4.85
C GLU A 37 7.19 -13.82 -3.55
N ARG A 38 8.08 -14.80 -3.70
CA ARG A 38 8.49 -15.66 -2.58
C ARG A 38 9.11 -14.86 -1.45
N GLY A 39 8.57 -15.01 -0.24
CA GLY A 39 9.13 -14.45 0.99
C GLY A 39 8.55 -13.08 1.39
N VAL A 40 7.87 -12.37 0.50
CA VAL A 40 7.36 -11.02 0.78
C VAL A 40 6.31 -11.05 1.90
N ARG A 41 5.30 -11.93 1.83
CA ARG A 41 4.29 -12.03 2.90
C ARG A 41 4.86 -12.39 4.26
N GLY A 42 5.88 -13.25 4.29
CA GLY A 42 6.57 -13.60 5.54
C GLY A 42 7.26 -12.38 6.14
N TRP A 43 7.92 -11.59 5.32
CA TRP A 43 8.55 -10.33 5.73
C TRP A 43 7.51 -9.29 6.20
N MET A 44 6.39 -9.15 5.49
CA MET A 44 5.30 -8.25 5.92
C MET A 44 4.75 -8.61 7.31
N ILE A 45 4.64 -9.90 7.64
CA ILE A 45 4.21 -10.33 8.98
C ILE A 45 5.22 -9.90 10.04
N LEU A 46 6.52 -10.04 9.76
CA LEU A 46 7.58 -9.65 10.71
C LEU A 46 7.62 -8.13 10.94
N GLU A 47 7.48 -7.34 9.87
CA GLU A 47 7.65 -5.88 9.93
C GLU A 47 6.36 -5.14 10.30
N PHE A 48 5.22 -5.60 9.77
CA PHE A 48 3.93 -4.89 9.87
C PHE A 48 2.88 -5.66 10.68
N GLY A 49 3.19 -6.88 11.14
CA GLY A 49 2.25 -7.71 11.89
C GLY A 49 1.08 -8.26 11.04
N THR A 50 1.14 -8.13 9.70
CA THR A 50 0.06 -8.52 8.79
C THR A 50 0.59 -8.89 7.42
N SER A 51 -0.11 -9.78 6.72
CA SER A 51 0.12 -10.09 5.29
C SER A 51 -1.02 -9.64 4.39
N LYS A 52 -1.91 -8.78 4.92
CA LYS A 52 -3.08 -8.27 4.19
C LYS A 52 -2.64 -7.22 3.16
N THR A 53 -3.34 -7.20 2.03
CA THR A 53 -3.19 -6.23 0.95
C THR A 53 -4.55 -5.64 0.59
N PRO A 54 -4.59 -4.41 0.02
CA PRO A 54 -3.46 -3.52 -0.20
C PRO A 54 -2.88 -3.00 1.12
N LEU A 55 -1.56 -2.81 1.19
CA LEU A 55 -0.90 -2.19 2.32
C LEU A 55 -0.01 -1.05 1.81
N LEU A 56 -0.21 0.15 2.35
CA LEU A 56 0.60 1.32 2.03
C LEU A 56 1.54 1.61 3.20
N ALA A 57 2.83 1.51 2.96
CA ALA A 57 3.85 1.96 3.90
C ALA A 57 4.41 3.31 3.44
N ILE A 58 4.28 4.31 4.31
CA ILE A 58 4.84 5.64 4.18
C ILE A 58 5.68 5.96 5.43
N GLU A 59 6.44 7.05 5.40
CA GLU A 59 7.41 7.36 6.46
C GLU A 59 6.75 7.46 7.84
N GLU A 60 5.56 8.06 7.92
CA GLU A 60 4.86 8.28 9.19
C GLU A 60 3.81 7.21 9.55
N ALA A 61 3.46 6.30 8.64
CA ALA A 61 2.33 5.40 8.85
C ALA A 61 2.38 4.12 7.99
N VAL A 62 1.69 3.09 8.49
CA VAL A 62 1.33 1.89 7.73
C VAL A 62 -0.18 1.80 7.68
N LEU A 63 -0.75 1.78 6.48
CA LEU A 63 -2.19 1.75 6.24
C LEU A 63 -2.57 0.42 5.62
N VAL A 64 -3.54 -0.28 6.21
CA VAL A 64 -3.92 -1.64 5.81
C VAL A 64 -5.34 -1.65 5.26
N GLY A 65 -5.46 -2.08 4.01
CA GLY A 65 -6.72 -2.14 3.27
C GLY A 65 -7.08 -0.82 2.60
N LEU A 66 -7.91 -0.91 1.56
CA LEU A 66 -8.25 0.25 0.74
C LEU A 66 -8.93 1.37 1.52
N LYS A 67 -9.77 1.01 2.51
CA LYS A 67 -10.51 1.99 3.32
C LYS A 67 -9.58 2.91 4.13
N GLU A 68 -8.52 2.38 4.71
CA GLU A 68 -7.55 3.19 5.47
C GLU A 68 -6.75 4.08 4.54
N ILE A 69 -6.31 3.55 3.40
CA ILE A 69 -5.61 4.31 2.36
C ILE A 69 -6.47 5.49 1.87
N GLU A 70 -7.72 5.23 1.48
CA GLU A 70 -8.65 6.28 1.08
C GLU A 70 -8.90 7.29 2.20
N GLY A 71 -9.02 6.83 3.45
CA GLY A 71 -9.23 7.68 4.61
C GLY A 71 -8.08 8.66 4.85
N TYR A 72 -6.85 8.17 4.76
CA TYR A 72 -5.64 8.98 4.95
C TYR A 72 -5.56 10.14 3.95
N PHE A 73 -5.82 9.89 2.66
CA PHE A 73 -5.77 10.93 1.62
C PHE A 73 -7.00 11.84 1.57
N LYS A 74 -8.15 11.42 2.14
CA LYS A 74 -9.33 12.29 2.27
C LYS A 74 -9.13 13.39 3.32
N VAL A 75 -8.41 13.10 4.41
CA VAL A 75 -8.22 14.04 5.53
C VAL A 75 -7.14 15.09 5.24
N ARG A 76 -6.23 14.81 4.28
CA ARG A 76 -5.14 15.73 3.89
C ARG A 76 -5.45 16.62 2.68
N LYS A 77 -6.71 16.66 2.23
CA LYS A 77 -7.19 17.60 1.20
C LYS A 77 -7.60 18.94 1.79
#